data_AF-A0A1H9VXF7-F1
#
_entry.id   AF-A0A1H9VXF7-F1
#
_cell.length_a   1.000
_cell.length_b   1.000
_cell.length_c   1.000
_cell.angle_alpha   90.00
_cell.angle_beta   90.00
_cell.angle_gamma   90.00
#
_symmetry.space_group_name_H-M   'P 1'
#
loop_
_entity.id
_entity.type
_entity.pdbx_description
1 polymer ?
#
loop_
_entity_poly.entity_id
_entity_poly.type
_entity_poly.pdbx_seq_one_letter_code
_entity_poly.pdbx_strand_id
1 'polypeptide(L)'
;MYIDEGPGAPLSAIGRAMDDFAGNAASGRFSVNERGGEALLTAIRNMAEWVDGQQFGFDLLLQSPKLGSSNNAEVMKPFLQQVAGDERGFVTQLKQFRESLVKAEEGIKQAMANYRATDDSNATKY
;
A
#
# COMPACT_ATOMS: atom_id res chain seq x y z
N MET A 1 -19.41 21.34 -5.14
CA MET A 1 -19.45 19.91 -4.77
C MET A 1 -18.35 19.73 -3.74
N TYR A 2 -18.69 19.72 -2.45
CA TYR A 2 -17.73 19.48 -1.38
C TYR A 2 -17.48 17.98 -1.34
N ILE A 3 -16.32 17.55 -1.84
CA ILE A 3 -15.77 16.25 -1.47
C ILE A 3 -14.90 16.57 -0.25
N ASP A 4 -15.51 16.44 0.93
CA ASP A 4 -14.77 16.36 2.19
C ASP A 4 -14.10 14.98 2.23
N GLU A 5 -12.96 14.86 1.55
CA GLU A 5 -11.98 13.85 1.92
C GLU A 5 -11.02 14.52 2.90
N GLY A 6 -11.43 14.47 4.18
CA GLY A 6 -10.68 14.94 5.32
C GLY A 6 -9.26 14.34 5.41
N PRO A 7 -8.48 14.74 6.43
CA PRO A 7 -7.06 14.38 6.56
C PRO A 7 -6.88 12.85 6.71
N GLY A 8 -6.72 12.17 5.57
CA GLY A 8 -6.50 10.74 5.46
C GLY A 8 -7.31 10.10 4.33
N ALA A 9 -6.82 10.20 3.09
CA ALA A 9 -7.32 9.35 2.01
C ALA A 9 -7.26 7.87 2.47
N PRO A 10 -8.27 7.03 2.17
CA PRO A 10 -8.38 5.68 2.76
C PRO A 10 -7.14 4.81 2.54
N LEU A 11 -6.45 4.99 1.40
CA LEU A 11 -5.19 4.29 1.10
C LEU A 11 -4.04 4.69 2.04
N SER A 12 -3.94 5.97 2.43
CA SER A 12 -2.94 6.45 3.39
C SER A 12 -3.17 5.90 4.80
N ALA A 13 -4.43 5.68 5.19
CA ALA A 13 -4.77 5.07 6.47
C ALA A 13 -4.40 3.58 6.48
N ILE A 14 -4.67 2.87 5.37
CA ILE A 14 -4.29 1.46 5.22
C ILE A 14 -2.77 1.31 5.22
N GLY A 15 -2.03 2.15 4.48
CA GLY A 15 -0.56 2.13 4.46
C GLY A 15 0.04 2.28 5.86
N ARG A 16 -0.44 3.26 6.63
CA ARG A 16 -0.02 3.44 8.04
C ARG A 16 -0.35 2.23 8.91
N ALA A 17 -1.54 1.66 8.77
CA ALA A 17 -1.92 0.47 9.52
C ALA A 17 -1.02 -0.73 9.19
N MET A 18 -0.56 -0.85 7.94
CA MET A 18 0.40 -1.89 7.53
C MET A 18 1.78 -1.64 8.10
N ASP A 19 2.27 -0.40 8.08
CA ASP A 19 3.55 -0.03 8.70
C ASP A 19 3.53 -0.30 10.23
N ASP A 20 2.45 0.09 10.91
CA ASP A 20 2.26 -0.17 12.34
C ASP A 20 2.18 -1.68 12.62
N PHE A 21 1.46 -2.44 11.79
CA PHE A 21 1.37 -3.88 11.92
C PHE A 21 2.74 -4.55 11.77
N ALA A 22 3.50 -4.17 10.75
CA ALA A 22 4.84 -4.67 10.48
C ALA A 22 5.82 -4.35 11.63
N GLY A 23 5.79 -3.11 12.14
CA GLY A 23 6.62 -2.69 13.27
C GLY A 23 6.28 -3.45 14.56
N ASN A 24 5.00 -3.64 14.85
CA ASN A 24 4.56 -4.41 16.02
C ASN A 24 4.98 -5.89 15.90
N ALA A 25 4.83 -6.50 14.73
CA ALA A 25 5.25 -7.88 14.48
C ALA A 25 6.77 -8.05 14.63
N ALA A 26 7.56 -7.16 14.02
CA ALA A 26 9.02 -7.19 14.09
C ALA A 26 9.54 -6.98 15.53
N SER A 27 8.87 -6.16 16.33
CA SER A 27 9.20 -5.92 17.74
C SER A 27 8.83 -7.09 18.67
N GLY A 28 8.20 -8.15 18.15
CA GLY A 28 7.76 -9.30 18.95
C GLY A 28 6.55 -9.01 19.83
N ARG A 29 5.80 -7.92 19.59
CA ARG A 29 4.57 -7.60 20.34
C ARG A 29 3.45 -8.62 20.11
N PHE A 30 3.48 -9.33 19.00
CA PHE A 30 2.66 -10.51 18.75
C PHE A 30 3.42 -11.49 17.86
N SER A 31 3.11 -12.77 18.03
CA SER A 31 3.72 -13.87 17.30
C SER A 31 2.88 -14.26 16.09
N VAL A 32 3.50 -14.31 14.92
CA VAL A 32 2.85 -14.75 13.67
C VAL A 32 3.27 -16.19 13.41
N ASN A 33 2.33 -17.13 13.52
CA ASN A 33 2.59 -18.53 13.18
C ASN A 33 2.77 -18.71 11.66
N GLU A 34 3.35 -19.83 11.25
CA GLU A 34 3.74 -20.06 9.85
C GLU A 34 2.54 -19.99 8.88
N ARG A 35 1.43 -20.64 9.24
CA ARG A 35 0.23 -20.68 8.40
C ARG A 35 -0.43 -19.32 8.24
N GLY A 36 -0.53 -18.54 9.32
CA GLY A 36 -1.11 -17.20 9.31
C GLY A 36 -0.22 -16.18 8.61
N GLY A 37 1.09 -16.30 8.81
CA GLY A 37 2.09 -15.48 8.13
C GLY A 37 2.08 -15.69 6.62
N GLU A 38 2.06 -16.94 6.16
CA GLU A 38 2.03 -17.23 4.72
C GLU A 38 0.75 -16.72 4.04
N ALA A 39 -0.41 -16.85 4.70
CA ALA A 39 -1.66 -16.31 4.19
C ALA A 39 -1.61 -14.78 4.04
N LEU A 40 -1.00 -14.08 5.00
CA LEU A 40 -0.85 -12.63 4.97
C LEU A 40 0.16 -12.18 3.92
N LEU A 41 1.30 -12.86 3.81
CA LEU A 41 2.31 -12.64 2.76
C LEU A 41 1.68 -12.82 1.37
N THR A 42 0.86 -13.86 1.19
CA THR A 42 0.14 -14.11 -0.06
C THR A 42 -0.79 -12.94 -0.41
N ALA A 43 -1.58 -12.46 0.56
CA ALA A 43 -2.48 -11.33 0.33
C ALA A 43 -1.71 -10.04 -0.05
N ILE A 44 -0.60 -9.77 0.63
CA ILE A 44 0.27 -8.61 0.36
C ILE A 44 0.85 -8.68 -1.06
N ARG A 45 1.41 -9.84 -1.44
CA ARG A 45 1.97 -10.06 -2.78
C ARG A 45 0.92 -9.89 -3.86
N ASN A 46 -0.24 -10.52 -3.71
CA ASN A 46 -1.34 -10.38 -4.68
C ASN A 46 -1.76 -8.93 -4.88
N MET A 47 -1.80 -8.14 -3.79
CA MET A 47 -2.14 -6.72 -3.88
C MET A 47 -1.03 -5.90 -4.54
N ALA A 48 0.24 -6.15 -4.19
CA ALA A 48 1.38 -5.49 -4.81
C ALA A 48 1.47 -5.79 -6.31
N GLU A 49 1.28 -7.06 -6.70
CA GLU A 49 1.22 -7.50 -8.10
C GLU A 49 0.06 -6.85 -8.84
N TRP A 50 -1.11 -6.72 -8.22
CA TRP A 50 -2.24 -6.01 -8.81
C TRP A 50 -1.88 -4.55 -9.08
N VAL A 51 -1.30 -3.84 -8.11
CA VAL A 51 -0.86 -2.44 -8.29
C VAL A 51 0.18 -2.33 -9.40
N ASP A 52 1.17 -3.22 -9.41
CA ASP A 52 2.22 -3.27 -10.44
C ASP A 52 1.63 -3.62 -11.83
N GLY A 53 0.52 -4.36 -11.88
CA GLY A 53 -0.24 -4.62 -13.12
C GLY A 53 -1.04 -3.44 -13.64
N GLN A 54 -1.31 -2.41 -12.82
CA GLN A 54 -2.09 -1.23 -13.21
C GLN A 54 -1.24 -0.08 -13.76
N GLN A 55 0.09 -0.24 -13.89
CA GLN A 55 1.01 0.84 -14.28
C GLN A 55 0.60 1.55 -15.58
N PHE A 56 0.19 0.79 -16.60
CA PHE A 56 -0.30 1.38 -17.86
C PHE A 56 -1.55 2.26 -17.66
N GLY A 57 -2.47 1.83 -16.78
CA GLY A 57 -3.64 2.62 -16.43
C GLY A 57 -3.27 3.91 -15.71
N PHE A 58 -2.28 3.86 -14.82
CA PHE A 58 -1.78 5.06 -14.13
C PHE A 58 -1.12 6.03 -15.10
N ASP A 59 -0.32 5.55 -16.04
CA ASP A 59 0.30 6.39 -17.08
C ASP A 59 -0.75 7.07 -17.96
N LEU A 60 -1.89 6.41 -18.21
CA LEU A 60 -3.01 7.02 -18.94
C LEU A 60 -3.70 8.11 -18.11
N LEU A 61 -3.89 7.89 -16.80
CA LEU A 61 -4.51 8.87 -15.90
C LEU A 61 -3.64 10.12 -15.70
N LEU A 62 -2.33 9.99 -15.81
CA LEU A 62 -1.38 11.10 -15.72
C LEU A 62 -1.25 11.90 -17.03
N GLN A 63 -1.85 11.45 -18.13
CA GLN A 63 -1.85 12.17 -19.40
C GLN A 63 -2.93 13.26 -19.41
N SER A 64 -2.71 14.29 -20.24
CA SER A 64 -3.72 15.31 -20.50
C SER A 64 -4.95 14.67 -21.17
N PRO A 65 -6.16 14.83 -20.61
CA PRO A 65 -7.34 14.14 -21.12
C PRO A 65 -7.81 14.74 -22.45
N LYS A 66 -8.28 13.86 -23.36
CA LYS A 66 -8.75 14.25 -24.69
C LYS A 66 -10.17 14.82 -24.66
N LEU A 67 -10.36 15.97 -24.00
CA LEU A 67 -11.66 16.65 -23.87
C LEU A 67 -12.03 17.55 -25.06
N GLY A 68 -11.20 17.61 -26.10
CA GLY A 68 -11.36 18.54 -27.23
C GLY A 68 -10.73 19.92 -26.96
N SER A 69 -11.16 20.94 -27.72
CA SER A 69 -10.58 22.30 -27.71
C SER A 69 -11.57 23.40 -27.33
N SER A 70 -12.72 23.04 -26.75
CA SER A 70 -13.64 24.05 -26.21
C SER A 70 -12.97 24.80 -25.06
N ASN A 71 -13.40 26.04 -24.80
CA ASN A 71 -12.85 26.84 -23.70
C ASN A 71 -12.91 26.09 -22.35
N ASN A 72 -14.04 25.40 -22.08
CA ASN A 72 -14.19 24.59 -20.87
C ASN A 72 -13.26 23.36 -20.86
N ALA A 73 -13.01 22.75 -22.02
CA ALA A 73 -12.10 21.61 -22.11
C ALA A 73 -10.66 22.01 -21.80
N GLU A 74 -10.18 23.14 -22.35
CA GLU A 74 -8.82 23.64 -22.07
C GLU A 74 -8.64 24.00 -20.58
N VAL A 75 -9.67 24.56 -19.95
CA VAL A 75 -9.63 24.84 -18.50
C VAL A 75 -9.63 23.55 -17.68
N MET A 76 -10.39 22.53 -18.06
CA MET A 76 -10.59 21.31 -17.24
C MET A 76 -9.43 20.31 -17.31
N LYS A 77 -8.75 20.21 -18.46
CA LYS A 77 -7.61 19.30 -18.68
C LYS A 77 -6.56 19.32 -17.54
N PRO A 78 -6.01 20.49 -17.13
CA PRO A 78 -5.01 20.52 -16.07
C PRO A 78 -5.56 20.09 -14.71
N PHE A 79 -6.81 20.42 -14.38
CA PHE A 79 -7.41 20.01 -13.10
C PHE A 79 -7.55 18.48 -13.00
N LEU A 80 -8.01 17.81 -14.06
CA LEU A 80 -8.15 16.35 -14.05
C LEU A 80 -6.80 15.64 -13.94
N GLN A 81 -5.80 16.16 -14.66
CA GLN A 81 -4.44 15.63 -14.57
C GLN A 81 -3.84 15.82 -13.16
N GLN A 82 -4.10 16.99 -12.55
CA GLN A 82 -3.63 17.29 -11.19
C GLN A 82 -4.29 16.39 -10.14
N VAL A 83 -5.61 16.17 -10.21
CA VAL A 83 -6.33 15.28 -9.27
C VAL A 83 -5.80 13.84 -9.34
N ALA A 84 -5.34 13.39 -10.51
CA ALA A 84 -4.75 12.06 -10.65
C ALA A 84 -3.34 11.98 -10.06
N GLY A 85 -2.51 13.02 -10.25
CA GLY A 85 -1.06 12.97 -10.03
C GLY A 85 -0.50 13.86 -8.92
N ASP A 86 -1.29 14.68 -8.25
CA ASP A 86 -0.80 15.50 -7.13
C ASP A 86 -0.40 14.64 -5.91
N GLU A 87 0.15 15.26 -4.86
CA GLU A 87 0.64 14.55 -3.67
C GLU A 87 -0.43 13.67 -2.99
N ARG A 88 -1.69 14.08 -3.08
CA ARG A 88 -2.86 13.36 -2.55
C ARG A 88 -3.66 12.67 -3.65
N GLY A 89 -3.17 12.75 -4.88
CA GLY A 89 -3.79 12.21 -6.06
C GLY A 89 -3.77 10.69 -6.02
N PHE A 90 -4.75 10.11 -6.68
CA PHE A 90 -4.99 8.66 -6.63
C PHE A 90 -3.75 7.84 -6.99
N VAL A 91 -3.02 8.23 -8.05
CA VAL A 91 -1.83 7.51 -8.52
C VAL A 91 -0.71 7.59 -7.48
N THR A 92 -0.50 8.77 -6.88
CA THR A 92 0.51 8.97 -5.85
C THR A 92 0.21 8.13 -4.61
N GLN A 93 -1.04 8.13 -4.16
CA GLN A 93 -1.48 7.36 -2.99
C GLN A 93 -1.35 5.85 -3.22
N LEU A 94 -1.64 5.36 -4.43
CA LEU A 94 -1.44 3.94 -4.77
C LEU A 94 0.03 3.54 -4.79
N LYS A 95 0.93 4.41 -5.27
CA LYS A 95 2.37 4.17 -5.23
C LYS A 95 2.89 4.08 -3.79
N GLN A 96 2.47 5.02 -2.93
CA GLN A 96 2.80 4.99 -1.50
C GLN A 96 2.26 3.72 -0.82
N PHE A 97 1.03 3.33 -1.14
CA PHE A 97 0.44 2.10 -0.62
C PHE A 97 1.24 0.86 -1.03
N ARG A 98 1.69 0.77 -2.28
CA ARG A 98 2.56 -0.31 -2.76
C ARG A 98 3.88 -0.36 -2.01
N GLU A 99 4.48 0.79 -1.69
CA GLU A 99 5.69 0.83 -0.86
C GLU A 99 5.44 0.32 0.56
N SER A 100 4.32 0.68 1.19
CA SER A 100 3.93 0.14 2.50
C SER A 100 3.69 -1.38 2.44
N LEU A 101 3.13 -1.90 1.35
CA LEU A 101 2.96 -3.35 1.17
C LEU A 101 4.30 -4.10 1.15
N VAL A 102 5.31 -3.57 0.44
CA VAL A 102 6.65 -4.18 0.39
C VAL A 102 7.30 -4.17 1.79
N LYS A 103 7.22 -3.05 2.52
CA LYS A 103 7.72 -2.96 3.89
C LYS A 103 7.00 -3.92 4.84
N ALA A 104 5.69 -4.07 4.67
CA ALA A 104 4.90 -5.01 5.46
C ALA A 104 5.33 -6.46 5.23
N GLU A 105 5.63 -6.83 3.98
CA GLU A 105 6.16 -8.15 3.65
C GLU A 105 7.46 -8.44 4.43
N GLU A 106 8.39 -7.49 4.45
CA GLU A 106 9.65 -7.60 5.18
C GLU A 106 9.44 -7.75 6.69
N GLY A 107 8.57 -6.93 7.28
CA GLY A 107 8.26 -6.99 8.71
C GLY A 107 7.62 -8.32 9.12
N ILE A 108 6.75 -8.88 8.28
CA ILE A 108 6.12 -10.18 8.54
C ILE A 108 7.15 -11.31 8.46
N LYS A 109 8.03 -11.30 7.45
CA LYS A 109 9.12 -12.28 7.35
C LYS A 109 10.00 -12.26 8.60
N GLN A 110 10.34 -11.08 9.10
CA GLN A 110 11.10 -10.93 10.33
C GLN A 110 10.34 -11.48 11.55
N ALA A 111 9.05 -11.18 11.67
CA ALA A 111 8.22 -11.67 12.77
C ALA A 111 8.11 -13.21 12.78
N MET A 112 7.94 -13.83 11.61
CA MET A 112 7.94 -15.29 11.46
C MET A 112 9.30 -15.91 11.83
N ALA A 113 10.41 -15.27 11.45
CA ALA A 113 11.75 -15.72 11.83
C ALA A 113 11.95 -15.65 13.35
N ASN A 114 11.52 -14.56 13.99
CA ASN A 114 11.56 -14.40 15.44
C ASN A 114 10.72 -15.46 16.16
N TYR A 115 9.54 -15.80 15.62
CA TYR A 115 8.69 -16.86 16.15
C TYR A 115 9.40 -18.21 16.12
N ARG A 116 9.95 -18.61 14.97
CA ARG A 116 10.70 -19.89 14.83
C ARG A 116 11.87 -19.96 15.81
N ALA A 117 12.67 -18.91 15.91
CA ALA A 117 13.80 -18.86 16.84
C ALA A 117 13.37 -19.00 18.32
N THR A 118 12.23 -18.40 18.68
CA THR A 118 11.69 -18.49 20.04
C THR A 118 11.15 -19.91 20.32
N ASP A 119 10.43 -20.51 19.37
CA ASP A 119 9.89 -21.86 19.50
C ASP A 119 11.01 -22.91 19.61
N ASP A 120 12.04 -22.81 18.75
CA ASP A 120 13.24 -23.67 18.81
C ASP A 120 13.98 -23.51 20.16
N SER A 121 14.12 -22.28 20.66
CA SER A 121 14.78 -22.02 21.96
C SER A 121 14.04 -22.61 23.16
N ASN A 122 12.70 -22.68 23.08
CA ASN A 122 11.86 -23.28 24.12
C ASN A 122 11.82 -24.81 23.99
N ALA A 123 11.83 -25.35 22.77
CA ALA A 123 11.87 -26.78 22.51
C ALA A 123 13.18 -27.43 22.99
N THR A 124 14.30 -26.69 22.96
CA THR A 124 15.62 -27.18 23.41
C THR A 124 15.79 -27.15 24.94
N LYS A 125 14.83 -26.58 25.68
CA LYS A 125 14.90 -26.40 27.14
C LYS A 125 14.31 -27.54 27.97
N TYR A 126 13.91 -28.64 27.32
CA TYR A 126 13.38 -29.87 27.91
C TYR A 126 14.17 -31.08 27.39
#